data_AF-A0AAJ0ZN03-F1
#
_entry.id   AF-A0AAJ0ZN03-F1
#
_cell.length_a   1.000
_cell.length_b   1.000
_cell.length_c   1.000
_cell.angle_alpha   90.00
_cell.angle_beta   90.00
_cell.angle_gamma   90.00
#
_symmetry.space_group_name_H-M   'P 1'
#
loop_
_entity.id
_entity.type
_entity.pdbx_description
1 polymer ?
#
loop_
_entity_poly.entity_id
_entity_poly.type
_entity_poly.pdbx_seq_one_letter_code
_entity_poly.pdbx_strand_id
1 'polypeptide(L)'
;METTIVIDGVAHVFVTSDGKTELKITAETTPSEDKKPKKLPLPNVWLVTRSNGVPLFALKPAASDIQFRILTAEKLYEAKRQWFEPLADNYRKMIWVNPESQTAGSESYSAYKHFTWAQIIKFAVVDRMSISFAPKMPGDWKNSAEGGAKFLIVMIEGKPYWSDAVGQIPFATDTYRLYFEETKQLEASILKTVETGMKYGDGLPVFPKEDFSNEYDNYMVLRGALWASESFELRVEKVRVFAGRMGYREKIVTSTVYRGASDQKLRSSITQDSVQKYGVWQK
;
A
#
# COMPACT_ATOMS: atom_id res chain seq x y z
N MET A 1 -7.41 26.99 11.65
CA MET A 1 -6.26 26.22 12.18
C MET A 1 -5.03 26.56 11.33
N GLU A 2 -3.88 26.81 11.94
CA GLU A 2 -2.62 26.98 11.21
C GLU A 2 -1.79 25.70 11.30
N THR A 3 -1.13 25.30 10.21
CA THR A 3 -0.24 24.15 10.14
C THR A 3 1.08 24.60 9.52
N THR A 4 2.17 24.48 10.28
CA THR A 4 3.52 24.80 9.80
C THR A 4 4.21 23.55 9.30
N ILE A 5 4.70 23.58 8.06
CA ILE A 5 5.41 22.47 7.43
C ILE A 5 6.77 22.98 6.96
N VAL A 6 7.85 22.28 7.34
CA VAL A 6 9.20 22.57 6.86
C VAL A 6 9.46 21.81 5.56
N ILE A 7 9.67 22.53 4.47
CA ILE A 7 9.90 21.99 3.12
C ILE A 7 11.24 22.53 2.63
N ASP A 8 12.16 21.63 2.27
CA ASP A 8 13.52 21.98 1.83
C ASP A 8 14.23 22.96 2.80
N GLY A 9 13.98 22.84 4.10
CA GLY A 9 14.55 23.69 5.16
C GLY A 9 13.81 25.01 5.40
N VAL A 10 12.74 25.31 4.67
CA VAL A 10 11.95 26.54 4.80
C VAL A 10 10.60 26.23 5.46
N ALA A 11 10.22 26.99 6.49
CA ALA A 11 8.92 26.86 7.13
C ALA A 11 7.83 27.56 6.30
N HIS A 12 6.79 26.81 5.95
CA HIS A 12 5.60 27.30 5.26
C HIS A 12 4.37 27.14 6.15
N VAL A 13 3.53 28.18 6.19
CA VAL A 13 2.30 28.18 7.00
C VAL A 13 1.10 27.95 6.10
N PHE A 14 0.35 26.90 6.39
CA PHE A 14 -0.94 26.62 5.75
C PHE A 14 -2.07 26.97 6.72
N VAL A 15 -3.12 27.62 6.22
CA VAL A 15 -4.28 28.02 7.01
C VAL A 15 -5.48 27.23 6.54
N THR A 16 -6.12 26.53 7.47
CA THR A 16 -7.39 25.82 7.26
C THR A 16 -8.53 26.62 7.88
N SER A 17 -9.49 27.02 7.05
CA SER A 17 -10.75 27.67 7.45
C SER A 17 -11.86 27.28 6.48
N ASP A 18 -13.10 27.17 6.97
CA ASP A 18 -14.30 26.89 6.17
C ASP A 18 -14.16 25.67 5.23
N GLY A 19 -13.53 24.61 5.73
CA GLY A 19 -13.35 23.37 4.98
C GLY A 19 -12.26 23.41 3.90
N LYS A 20 -11.48 24.49 3.81
CA LYS A 20 -10.45 24.71 2.79
C LYS A 20 -9.09 25.00 3.44
N THR A 21 -8.02 24.52 2.81
CA THR A 21 -6.65 24.86 3.20
C THR A 21 -5.96 25.64 2.12
N GLU A 22 -5.27 26.71 2.51
CA GLU A 22 -4.55 27.62 1.64
C GLU A 22 -3.13 27.89 2.18
N LEU A 23 -2.21 28.22 1.28
CA LEU A 23 -0.86 28.64 1.67
C LEU A 23 -0.88 30.11 2.05
N LYS A 24 -0.44 30.44 3.27
CA LYS A 24 -0.22 31.82 3.70
C LYS A 24 1.10 32.33 3.08
N ILE A 25 1.00 33.29 2.19
CA ILE A 25 2.17 33.94 1.57
C ILE A 25 2.32 35.33 2.18
N THR A 26 3.45 35.56 2.84
CA THR A 26 3.87 36.90 3.25
C THR A 26 4.65 37.53 2.10
N ALA A 27 4.24 38.72 1.67
CA ALA A 27 4.91 39.48 0.62
C ALA A 27 5.09 40.94 1.05
N GLU A 28 6.15 41.57 0.56
CA GLU A 28 6.38 43.01 0.73
C GLU A 28 5.77 43.78 -0.44
N THR A 29 5.18 44.94 -0.16
CA THR A 29 4.72 45.88 -1.18
C THR A 29 5.92 46.55 -1.86
N THR A 30 5.86 46.72 -3.18
CA THR A 30 6.85 47.48 -3.96
C THR A 30 6.33 48.88 -4.29
N PRO A 31 7.22 49.88 -4.52
CA PRO A 31 6.82 51.20 -5.02
C PRO A 31 6.03 51.10 -6.34
N SER A 32 5.19 52.09 -6.62
CA SER A 32 4.33 52.15 -7.82
C SER A 32 5.09 52.10 -9.15
N GLU A 33 6.34 52.53 -9.14
CA GLU A 33 7.21 52.58 -10.32
C GLU A 33 7.90 51.25 -10.60
N ASP A 34 7.91 50.32 -9.62
CA ASP A 34 8.51 48.99 -9.79
C ASP A 34 7.59 48.10 -10.64
N LYS A 35 7.93 48.02 -11.93
CA LYS A 35 7.22 47.19 -12.90
C LYS A 35 7.76 45.76 -12.98
N LYS A 36 8.78 45.39 -12.19
CA LYS A 36 9.38 44.04 -12.23
C LYS A 36 8.61 43.12 -11.29
N PRO A 37 7.92 42.07 -11.80
CA PRO A 37 7.22 41.13 -10.94
C PRO A 37 8.22 40.40 -10.04
N LYS A 38 8.07 40.52 -8.72
CA LYS A 38 8.78 39.67 -7.77
C LYS A 38 8.12 38.28 -7.78
N LYS A 39 8.93 37.23 -7.92
CA LYS A 39 8.44 35.85 -7.79
C LYS A 39 8.07 35.58 -6.33
N LEU A 40 6.85 35.10 -6.12
CA LEU A 40 6.44 34.61 -4.80
C LEU A 40 7.12 33.27 -4.52
N PRO A 41 7.63 33.04 -3.30
CA PRO A 41 8.28 31.79 -2.94
C PRO A 41 7.24 30.69 -2.71
N LEU A 42 6.79 30.04 -3.78
CA LEU A 42 5.93 28.86 -3.69
C LEU A 42 6.79 27.61 -3.40
N PRO A 43 6.40 26.77 -2.42
CA PRO A 43 7.09 25.52 -2.17
C PRO A 43 6.82 24.50 -3.29
N ASN A 44 7.82 23.66 -3.56
CA ASN A 44 7.66 22.51 -4.44
C ASN A 44 7.07 21.34 -3.65
N VAL A 45 5.74 21.35 -3.46
CA VAL A 45 5.01 20.41 -2.61
C VAL A 45 3.58 20.16 -3.11
N TRP A 46 3.12 18.92 -2.94
CA TRP A 46 1.71 18.58 -2.94
C TRP A 46 1.25 18.33 -1.51
N LEU A 47 0.45 19.24 -0.97
CA LEU A 47 -0.20 19.04 0.32
C LEU A 47 -1.49 18.24 0.12
N VAL A 48 -1.57 17.09 0.77
CA VAL A 48 -2.72 16.20 0.71
C VAL A 48 -3.60 16.47 1.92
N THR A 49 -4.89 16.68 1.69
CA THR A 49 -5.87 17.01 2.73
C THR A 49 -7.03 16.02 2.76
N ARG A 50 -7.82 16.07 3.82
CA ARG A 50 -9.20 15.57 3.82
C ARG A 50 -10.08 16.47 2.94
N SER A 51 -11.31 16.02 2.68
CA SER A 51 -12.35 16.84 2.05
C SER A 51 -12.75 18.08 2.86
N ASN A 52 -12.56 18.06 4.19
CA ASN A 52 -12.76 19.23 5.07
C ASN A 52 -11.51 20.12 5.19
N GLY A 53 -10.50 19.93 4.33
CA GLY A 53 -9.30 20.76 4.27
C GLY A 53 -8.18 20.35 5.24
N VAL A 54 -8.44 19.54 6.26
CA VAL A 54 -7.41 19.13 7.25
C VAL A 54 -6.18 18.52 6.56
N PRO A 55 -4.97 19.07 6.77
CA PRO A 55 -3.74 18.51 6.23
C PRO A 55 -3.42 17.11 6.76
N LEU A 56 -3.04 16.19 5.87
CA LEU A 56 -2.78 14.79 6.19
C LEU A 56 -1.29 14.43 6.05
N PHE A 57 -0.74 14.65 4.87
CA PHE A 57 0.67 14.42 4.55
C PHE A 57 1.05 15.24 3.32
N ALA A 58 2.34 15.32 3.03
CA ALA A 58 2.85 16.06 1.88
C ALA A 58 3.81 15.22 1.05
N LEU A 59 3.70 15.37 -0.27
CA LEU A 59 4.50 14.66 -1.25
C LEU A 59 5.37 15.64 -2.05
N LYS A 60 6.57 15.18 -2.42
CA LYS A 60 7.45 15.89 -3.33
C LYS A 60 7.02 15.61 -4.78
N PRO A 61 6.59 16.62 -5.55
CA PRO A 61 6.31 16.45 -6.97
C PRO A 61 7.58 16.11 -7.76
N ALA A 62 7.41 15.45 -8.90
CA ALA A 62 8.50 15.27 -9.87
C ALA A 62 8.72 16.58 -10.64
N ALA A 63 9.85 16.69 -11.33
CA ALA A 63 10.18 17.88 -12.12
C ALA A 63 9.15 18.16 -13.25
N SER A 64 8.51 17.11 -13.78
CA SER A 64 7.49 17.21 -14.84
C SER A 64 6.09 17.55 -14.32
N ASP A 65 5.87 17.56 -13.01
CA ASP A 65 4.57 17.87 -12.41
C ASP A 65 4.34 19.38 -12.27
N ILE A 66 3.10 19.76 -11.98
CA ILE A 66 2.83 21.07 -11.34
C ILE A 66 3.49 21.07 -9.96
N GLN A 67 4.36 22.05 -9.71
CA GLN A 67 5.23 22.04 -8.54
C GLN A 67 4.51 22.35 -7.21
N PHE A 68 3.39 23.06 -7.24
CA PHE A 68 2.61 23.35 -6.03
C PHE A 68 1.14 22.94 -6.21
N ARG A 69 0.62 22.11 -5.30
CA ARG A 69 -0.80 21.77 -5.23
C ARG A 69 -1.26 21.57 -3.79
N ILE A 70 -2.52 21.90 -3.52
CA ILE A 70 -3.27 21.42 -2.37
C ILE A 70 -4.42 20.60 -2.95
N LEU A 71 -4.51 19.32 -2.60
CA LEU A 71 -5.53 18.43 -3.12
C LEU A 71 -6.01 17.44 -2.06
N THR A 72 -7.21 16.91 -2.23
CA THR A 72 -7.73 15.91 -1.30
C THR A 72 -7.12 14.53 -1.58
N ALA A 73 -7.18 13.63 -0.60
CA ALA A 73 -6.78 12.24 -0.73
C ALA A 73 -7.49 11.54 -1.90
N GLU A 74 -8.77 11.81 -2.12
CA GLU A 74 -9.57 11.25 -3.21
C GLU A 74 -9.03 11.68 -4.58
N LYS A 75 -8.73 12.97 -4.75
CA LYS A 75 -8.14 13.48 -6.01
C LYS A 75 -6.74 12.91 -6.26
N LEU A 76 -5.98 12.65 -5.20
CA LEU A 76 -4.66 12.02 -5.32
C LEU A 76 -4.79 10.57 -5.80
N TYR A 77 -5.77 9.85 -5.25
CA TYR A 77 -6.10 8.47 -5.60
C TYR A 77 -6.63 8.35 -7.03
N GLU A 78 -7.54 9.24 -7.45
CA GLU A 78 -8.03 9.33 -8.84
C GLU A 78 -6.90 9.59 -9.84
N ALA A 79 -5.89 10.38 -9.44
CA ALA A 79 -4.68 10.61 -10.22
C ALA A 79 -3.66 9.45 -10.17
N LYS A 80 -4.03 8.32 -9.54
CA LYS A 80 -3.22 7.10 -9.36
C LYS A 80 -1.84 7.35 -8.73
N ARG A 81 -1.69 8.38 -7.91
CA ARG A 81 -0.40 8.72 -7.27
C ARG A 81 -0.19 7.93 -6.00
N GLN A 82 1.06 7.58 -5.69
CA GLN A 82 1.42 6.82 -4.48
C GLN A 82 2.81 7.23 -3.97
N TRP A 83 3.17 6.83 -2.75
CA TRP A 83 4.40 7.27 -2.07
C TRP A 83 5.16 6.19 -1.30
N PHE A 84 4.77 4.93 -1.44
CA PHE A 84 5.28 3.81 -0.65
C PHE A 84 6.07 2.78 -1.47
N GLU A 85 6.11 2.92 -2.79
CA GLU A 85 6.92 2.09 -3.67
C GLU A 85 7.71 2.92 -4.70
N PRO A 86 8.99 3.21 -4.46
CA PRO A 86 9.81 4.08 -5.32
C PRO A 86 9.99 3.65 -6.78
N LEU A 87 9.86 2.35 -7.07
CA LEU A 87 10.11 1.80 -8.41
C LEU A 87 8.88 1.84 -9.34
N ALA A 88 7.70 2.17 -8.82
CA ALA A 88 6.47 2.31 -9.61
C ALA A 88 6.34 3.71 -10.23
N ASP A 89 5.76 3.81 -11.44
CA ASP A 89 5.78 5.03 -12.28
C ASP A 89 5.16 6.27 -11.62
N ASN A 90 4.13 6.06 -10.80
CA ASN A 90 3.37 7.12 -10.16
C ASN A 90 3.85 7.47 -8.74
N TYR A 91 5.07 7.06 -8.39
CA TYR A 91 5.69 7.34 -7.10
C TYR A 91 6.00 8.83 -6.88
N ARG A 92 5.68 9.34 -5.69
CA ARG A 92 6.12 10.65 -5.19
C ARG A 92 6.64 10.50 -3.77
N LYS A 93 7.82 11.03 -3.50
CA LYS A 93 8.45 10.90 -2.18
C LYS A 93 7.61 11.60 -1.12
N MET A 94 7.22 10.87 -0.08
CA MET A 94 6.62 11.48 1.11
C MET A 94 7.67 12.29 1.87
N ILE A 95 7.35 13.54 2.18
CA ILE A 95 8.28 14.48 2.83
C ILE A 95 7.77 14.99 4.18
N TRP A 96 6.47 14.82 4.46
CA TRP A 96 5.88 15.18 5.74
C TRP A 96 4.62 14.36 5.98
N VAL A 97 4.35 14.04 7.25
CA VAL A 97 3.10 13.44 7.72
C VAL A 97 2.63 14.31 8.87
N ASN A 98 1.34 14.64 8.92
CA ASN A 98 0.80 15.44 10.00
C ASN A 98 1.04 14.74 11.35
N PRO A 99 1.78 15.34 12.30
CA PRO A 99 2.05 14.74 13.61
C PRO A 99 0.77 14.36 14.37
N GLU A 100 -0.30 15.13 14.20
CA GLU A 100 -1.59 14.84 14.82
C GLU A 100 -2.25 13.57 14.27
N SER A 101 -1.82 13.07 13.11
CA SER A 101 -2.29 11.79 12.56
C SER A 101 -2.06 10.62 13.52
N GLN A 102 -1.11 10.72 14.46
CA GLN A 102 -0.85 9.70 15.47
C GLN A 102 -1.49 10.02 16.83
N THR A 103 -2.17 11.16 16.96
CA THR A 103 -2.81 11.59 18.21
C THR A 103 -4.28 11.19 18.19
N ALA A 104 -4.64 10.16 18.95
CA ALA A 104 -6.02 9.66 19.03
C ALA A 104 -7.01 10.79 19.35
N GLY A 105 -8.12 10.86 18.60
CA GLY A 105 -9.15 11.88 18.75
C GLY A 105 -8.92 13.15 17.93
N SER A 106 -7.75 13.35 17.30
CA SER A 106 -7.55 14.46 16.37
C SER A 106 -8.33 14.27 15.06
N GLU A 107 -8.59 15.37 14.35
CA GLU A 107 -9.24 15.29 13.04
C GLU A 107 -8.38 14.56 12.01
N SER A 108 -7.05 14.69 12.10
CA SER A 108 -6.10 14.00 11.22
C SER A 108 -6.04 12.51 11.52
N TYR A 109 -6.07 12.11 12.78
CA TYR A 109 -6.08 10.70 13.20
C TYR A 109 -7.28 9.96 12.61
N SER A 110 -8.44 10.60 12.65
CA SER A 110 -9.72 10.04 12.19
C SER A 110 -9.80 9.87 10.66
N ALA A 111 -8.82 10.36 9.90
CA ALA A 111 -8.74 10.16 8.45
C ALA A 111 -8.26 8.75 8.07
N TYR A 112 -7.69 8.01 9.03
CA TYR A 112 -7.07 6.71 8.78
C TYR A 112 -7.68 5.63 9.66
N LYS A 113 -7.67 4.40 9.14
CA LYS A 113 -7.69 3.23 10.01
C LYS A 113 -6.26 2.92 10.45
N HIS A 114 -6.04 2.81 11.76
CA HIS A 114 -4.71 2.61 12.33
C HIS A 114 -4.38 1.15 12.54
N PHE A 115 -3.15 0.76 12.19
CA PHE A 115 -2.64 -0.60 12.27
C PHE A 115 -1.18 -0.65 12.78
N THR A 116 -0.83 -1.79 13.36
CA THR A 116 0.55 -2.28 13.46
C THR A 116 0.82 -3.31 12.36
N TRP A 117 2.09 -3.54 12.02
CA TRP A 117 2.42 -4.61 11.07
C TRP A 117 2.02 -5.99 11.60
N ALA A 118 2.06 -6.21 12.91
CA ALA A 118 1.57 -7.43 13.54
C ALA A 118 0.07 -7.68 13.29
N GLN A 119 -0.76 -6.63 13.22
CA GLN A 119 -2.17 -6.76 12.88
C GLN A 119 -2.38 -7.13 11.41
N ILE A 120 -1.60 -6.54 10.50
CA ILE A 120 -1.62 -6.92 9.07
C ILE A 120 -1.23 -8.39 8.90
N ILE A 121 -0.14 -8.81 9.56
CA ILE A 121 0.33 -10.19 9.55
C ILE A 121 -0.72 -11.13 10.12
N LYS A 122 -1.31 -10.80 11.27
CA LYS A 122 -2.38 -11.62 11.89
C LYS A 122 -3.54 -11.88 10.92
N PHE A 123 -3.90 -10.90 10.09
CA PHE A 123 -4.92 -11.10 9.06
C PHE A 123 -4.40 -11.97 7.91
N ALA A 124 -3.17 -11.74 7.47
CA ALA A 124 -2.55 -12.41 6.31
C ALA A 124 -2.21 -13.89 6.53
N VAL A 125 -1.89 -14.31 7.76
CA VAL A 125 -1.53 -15.72 8.04
C VAL A 125 -2.72 -16.66 8.13
N VAL A 126 -3.95 -16.13 8.14
CA VAL A 126 -5.16 -16.97 8.14
C VAL A 126 -5.32 -17.56 6.74
N ASP A 127 -5.32 -18.88 6.67
CA ASP A 127 -5.48 -19.64 5.44
C ASP A 127 -6.87 -19.48 4.83
N ARG A 128 -6.92 -18.99 3.59
CA ARG A 128 -8.15 -18.79 2.83
C ARG A 128 -8.02 -19.30 1.40
N MET A 129 -9.09 -19.90 0.90
CA MET A 129 -9.23 -20.18 -0.53
C MET A 129 -9.32 -18.87 -1.32
N SER A 130 -8.86 -18.86 -2.57
CA SER A 130 -8.79 -17.67 -3.43
C SER A 130 -10.12 -16.89 -3.56
N ILE A 131 -11.26 -17.58 -3.56
CA ILE A 131 -12.59 -16.95 -3.61
C ILE A 131 -12.86 -16.03 -2.40
N SER A 132 -12.15 -16.23 -1.29
CA SER A 132 -12.32 -15.44 -0.07
C SER A 132 -11.84 -14.00 -0.24
N PHE A 133 -11.03 -13.69 -1.25
CA PHE A 133 -10.53 -12.33 -1.52
C PHE A 133 -11.48 -11.50 -2.40
N ALA A 134 -12.55 -12.11 -2.91
CA ALA A 134 -13.58 -11.38 -3.65
C ALA A 134 -14.34 -10.39 -2.74
N PRO A 135 -14.95 -9.32 -3.30
CA PRO A 135 -15.63 -8.31 -2.51
C PRO A 135 -16.64 -8.89 -1.49
N LYS A 136 -16.57 -8.41 -0.25
CA LYS A 136 -17.39 -8.82 0.91
C LYS A 136 -17.15 -10.24 1.44
N MET A 137 -16.13 -10.93 0.96
CA MET A 137 -15.74 -12.25 1.47
C MET A 137 -14.69 -12.13 2.60
N PRO A 138 -14.44 -13.18 3.40
CA PRO A 138 -13.60 -13.08 4.62
C PRO A 138 -12.13 -12.69 4.43
N GLY A 139 -11.63 -12.73 3.19
CA GLY A 139 -10.30 -12.28 2.79
C GLY A 139 -10.29 -10.88 2.17
N ASP A 140 -11.45 -10.26 1.92
CA ASP A 140 -11.56 -8.87 1.47
C ASP A 140 -11.15 -7.92 2.60
N TRP A 141 -9.84 -7.72 2.71
CA TRP A 141 -9.22 -6.89 3.73
C TRP A 141 -9.73 -5.45 3.65
N LYS A 142 -9.95 -4.90 2.45
CA LYS A 142 -10.35 -3.50 2.26
C LYS A 142 -11.72 -3.21 2.90
N ASN A 143 -12.67 -4.13 2.76
CA ASN A 143 -14.03 -3.94 3.29
C ASN A 143 -14.27 -4.58 4.67
N SER A 144 -13.41 -5.50 5.13
CA SER A 144 -13.50 -6.12 6.45
C SER A 144 -13.33 -5.09 7.59
N ALA A 145 -14.05 -5.31 8.70
CA ALA A 145 -13.94 -4.49 9.91
C ALA A 145 -12.58 -4.68 10.61
N GLU A 146 -12.00 -5.87 10.50
CA GLU A 146 -10.64 -6.20 10.96
C GLU A 146 -9.55 -5.68 10.02
N GLY A 147 -9.91 -5.33 8.78
CA GLY A 147 -9.02 -4.70 7.80
C GLY A 147 -9.35 -3.22 7.57
N GLY A 148 -9.22 -2.77 6.33
CA GLY A 148 -9.33 -1.36 5.94
C GLY A 148 -10.66 -0.70 6.28
N ALA A 149 -11.73 -1.46 6.58
CA ALA A 149 -13.04 -0.94 6.97
C ALA A 149 -13.55 0.19 6.07
N LYS A 150 -13.28 0.09 4.76
CA LYS A 150 -13.60 1.08 3.70
C LYS A 150 -12.88 2.43 3.81
N PHE A 151 -11.89 2.58 4.69
CA PHE A 151 -11.03 3.76 4.67
C PHE A 151 -10.24 3.79 3.37
N LEU A 152 -10.07 4.98 2.78
CA LEU A 152 -9.24 5.14 1.58
C LEU A 152 -7.75 4.94 1.91
N ILE A 153 -7.34 5.42 3.09
CA ILE A 153 -5.96 5.36 3.58
C ILE A 153 -5.94 4.67 4.94
N VAL A 154 -4.96 3.81 5.14
CA VAL A 154 -4.62 3.28 6.46
C VAL A 154 -3.29 3.85 6.95
N MET A 155 -3.14 3.94 8.27
CA MET A 155 -1.90 4.34 8.92
C MET A 155 -1.27 3.11 9.56
N ILE A 156 -0.12 2.67 9.06
CA ILE A 156 0.64 1.57 9.65
C ILE A 156 1.86 2.15 10.34
N GLU A 157 1.85 2.16 11.67
CA GLU A 157 2.97 2.63 12.51
C GLU A 157 3.54 3.99 12.06
N GLY A 158 2.65 4.97 11.89
CA GLY A 158 3.01 6.35 11.55
C GLY A 158 3.27 6.60 10.05
N LYS A 159 3.09 5.60 9.19
CA LYS A 159 3.16 5.75 7.73
C LYS A 159 1.80 5.50 7.06
N PRO A 160 1.28 6.44 6.25
CA PRO A 160 0.06 6.22 5.50
C PRO A 160 0.29 5.29 4.31
N TYR A 161 -0.72 4.49 3.93
CA TYR A 161 -0.75 3.64 2.75
C TYR A 161 -2.14 3.62 2.14
N TRP A 162 -2.26 3.40 0.83
CA TRP A 162 -3.54 3.07 0.24
C TRP A 162 -4.07 1.75 0.79
N SER A 163 -5.35 1.70 1.10
CA SER A 163 -5.94 0.53 1.74
C SER A 163 -6.01 -0.68 0.79
N ASP A 164 -6.25 -0.47 -0.50
CA ASP A 164 -6.15 -1.55 -1.51
C ASP A 164 -4.72 -2.08 -1.64
N ALA A 165 -3.71 -1.21 -1.66
CA ALA A 165 -2.30 -1.62 -1.67
C ALA A 165 -1.96 -2.59 -0.53
N VAL A 166 -2.41 -2.28 0.69
CA VAL A 166 -2.21 -3.15 1.86
C VAL A 166 -3.04 -4.43 1.75
N GLY A 167 -4.23 -4.35 1.15
CA GLY A 167 -5.09 -5.50 0.85
C GLY A 167 -4.47 -6.55 -0.09
N GLN A 168 -3.43 -6.20 -0.86
CA GLN A 168 -2.70 -7.16 -1.70
C GLN A 168 -1.86 -8.16 -0.89
N ILE A 169 -1.42 -7.79 0.32
CA ILE A 169 -0.56 -8.62 1.18
C ILE A 169 -1.21 -9.96 1.55
N PRO A 170 -2.43 -10.00 2.12
CA PRO A 170 -3.07 -11.28 2.48
C PRO A 170 -3.37 -12.14 1.25
N PHE A 171 -3.78 -11.54 0.13
CA PHE A 171 -3.96 -12.25 -1.14
C PHE A 171 -2.66 -12.91 -1.62
N ALA A 172 -1.56 -12.16 -1.66
CA ALA A 172 -0.27 -12.67 -2.09
C ALA A 172 0.27 -13.76 -1.16
N THR A 173 -0.02 -13.65 0.14
CA THR A 173 0.39 -14.64 1.14
C THR A 173 -0.26 -16.00 0.86
N ASP A 174 -1.58 -16.06 0.73
CA ASP A 174 -2.27 -17.33 0.47
C ASP A 174 -1.99 -17.86 -0.94
N THR A 175 -1.85 -16.98 -1.92
CA THR A 175 -1.48 -17.36 -3.29
C THR A 175 -0.07 -17.98 -3.33
N TYR A 176 0.89 -17.41 -2.59
CA TYR A 176 2.21 -18.00 -2.45
C TYR A 176 2.14 -19.39 -1.81
N ARG A 177 1.39 -19.53 -0.72
CA ARG A 177 1.25 -20.81 0.00
C ARG A 177 0.67 -21.90 -0.89
N LEU A 178 -0.38 -21.57 -1.66
CA LEU A 178 -0.97 -22.47 -2.65
C LEU A 178 0.09 -22.98 -3.64
N TYR A 179 0.85 -22.07 -4.25
CA TYR A 179 1.89 -22.46 -5.20
C TYR A 179 3.09 -23.14 -4.56
N PHE A 180 3.39 -22.85 -3.30
CA PHE A 180 4.46 -23.52 -2.58
C PHE A 180 4.10 -24.97 -2.26
N GLU A 181 2.83 -25.24 -1.94
CA GLU A 181 2.30 -26.59 -1.78
C GLU A 181 2.28 -27.37 -3.09
N GLU A 182 1.94 -26.71 -4.21
CA GLU A 182 1.89 -27.31 -5.55
C GLU A 182 3.30 -27.59 -6.11
N THR A 183 4.14 -26.56 -6.16
CA THR A 183 5.42 -26.59 -6.87
C THR A 183 6.56 -27.11 -6.00
N LYS A 184 6.48 -26.91 -4.67
CA LYS A 184 7.56 -27.19 -3.71
C LYS A 184 8.87 -26.45 -4.02
N GLN A 185 8.77 -25.36 -4.81
CA GLN A 185 9.91 -24.56 -5.27
C GLN A 185 9.66 -23.10 -4.90
N LEU A 186 10.51 -22.53 -4.06
CA LEU A 186 10.36 -21.17 -3.55
C LEU A 186 10.25 -20.15 -4.68
N GLU A 187 11.20 -20.20 -5.62
CA GLU A 187 11.32 -19.26 -6.73
C GLU A 187 10.12 -19.29 -7.67
N ALA A 188 9.69 -20.51 -8.06
CA ALA A 188 8.53 -20.69 -8.91
C ALA A 188 7.24 -20.22 -8.23
N SER A 189 7.13 -20.38 -6.91
CA SER A 189 5.96 -19.96 -6.13
C SER A 189 5.84 -18.44 -6.07
N ILE A 190 6.95 -17.72 -5.88
CA ILE A 190 6.96 -16.25 -5.92
C ILE A 190 6.54 -15.76 -7.31
N LEU A 191 7.15 -16.31 -8.37
CA LEU A 191 6.82 -15.94 -9.75
C LEU A 191 5.34 -16.16 -10.08
N LYS A 192 4.81 -17.35 -9.79
CA LYS A 192 3.39 -17.65 -10.02
C LYS A 192 2.47 -16.74 -9.22
N THR A 193 2.88 -16.34 -8.01
CA THR A 193 2.11 -15.39 -7.18
C THR A 193 2.00 -14.02 -7.84
N VAL A 194 3.12 -13.50 -8.34
CA VAL A 194 3.13 -12.23 -9.08
C VAL A 194 2.29 -12.31 -10.35
N GLU A 195 2.48 -13.36 -11.16
CA GLU A 195 1.69 -13.58 -12.38
C GLU A 195 0.19 -13.67 -12.09
N THR A 196 -0.18 -14.25 -10.96
CA THR A 196 -1.58 -14.35 -10.51
C THR A 196 -2.11 -13.00 -10.04
N GLY A 197 -1.31 -12.21 -9.31
CA GLY A 197 -1.67 -10.84 -8.94
C GLY A 197 -1.94 -9.96 -10.15
N MET A 198 -1.10 -10.04 -11.18
CA MET A 198 -1.31 -9.34 -12.45
C MET A 198 -2.61 -9.78 -13.14
N LYS A 199 -2.91 -11.09 -13.12
CA LYS A 199 -4.12 -11.63 -13.75
C LYS A 199 -5.40 -11.23 -13.04
N TYR A 200 -5.40 -11.01 -11.73
CA TYR A 200 -6.59 -10.72 -10.93
C TYR A 200 -6.53 -9.33 -10.28
N GLY A 201 -5.77 -8.40 -10.85
CA GLY A 201 -5.53 -7.07 -10.27
C GLY A 201 -6.78 -6.21 -10.09
N ASP A 202 -7.87 -6.51 -10.81
CA ASP A 202 -9.17 -5.85 -10.64
C ASP A 202 -10.06 -6.45 -9.54
N GLY A 203 -9.58 -7.50 -8.86
CA GLY A 203 -10.29 -8.18 -7.77
C GLY A 203 -11.50 -9.03 -8.22
N LEU A 204 -11.68 -9.23 -9.53
CA LEU A 204 -12.79 -10.03 -10.06
C LEU A 204 -12.35 -11.48 -10.34
N PRO A 205 -13.00 -12.50 -9.75
CA PRO A 205 -12.66 -13.89 -10.03
C PRO A 205 -13.13 -14.37 -11.42
N VAL A 206 -13.91 -13.56 -12.15
CA VAL A 206 -14.52 -13.89 -13.44
C VAL A 206 -14.28 -12.76 -14.44
N PHE A 207 -13.60 -13.06 -15.55
CA PHE A 207 -13.12 -12.11 -16.58
C PHE A 207 -12.26 -10.97 -16.04
N PRO A 208 -11.17 -11.26 -15.31
CA PRO A 208 -10.32 -10.20 -14.79
C PRO A 208 -9.58 -9.50 -15.94
N LYS A 209 -9.34 -8.20 -15.77
CA LYS A 209 -8.43 -7.45 -16.65
C LYS A 209 -7.00 -7.68 -16.19
N GLU A 210 -6.19 -8.24 -17.07
CA GLU A 210 -4.76 -8.40 -16.83
C GLU A 210 -4.08 -7.03 -16.66
N ASP A 211 -3.25 -6.91 -15.64
CA ASP A 211 -2.49 -5.71 -15.31
C ASP A 211 -0.99 -5.92 -15.55
N PHE A 212 -0.52 -5.45 -16.71
CA PHE A 212 0.91 -5.38 -17.04
C PHE A 212 1.52 -4.01 -16.72
N SER A 213 0.80 -3.15 -16.00
CA SER A 213 1.29 -1.81 -15.69
C SER A 213 2.36 -1.86 -14.58
N ASN A 214 3.25 -0.87 -14.61
CA ASN A 214 4.20 -0.64 -13.54
C ASN A 214 3.57 0.13 -12.36
N GLU A 215 2.39 -0.31 -11.93
CA GLU A 215 1.63 0.25 -10.80
C GLU A 215 1.99 -0.45 -9.48
N TYR A 216 1.63 0.18 -8.36
CA TYR A 216 2.07 -0.25 -7.04
C TYR A 216 1.49 -1.61 -6.60
N ASP A 217 0.35 -2.04 -7.16
CA ASP A 217 -0.30 -3.29 -6.80
C ASP A 217 0.63 -4.49 -7.04
N ASN A 218 1.28 -4.54 -8.21
CA ASN A 218 2.25 -5.57 -8.56
C ASN A 218 3.43 -5.66 -7.57
N TYR A 219 3.92 -4.51 -7.11
CA TYR A 219 4.96 -4.46 -6.10
C TYR A 219 4.47 -4.89 -4.72
N MET A 220 3.23 -4.56 -4.33
CA MET A 220 2.65 -4.99 -3.06
C MET A 220 2.37 -6.50 -3.04
N VAL A 221 1.97 -7.08 -4.17
CA VAL A 221 1.87 -8.53 -4.35
C VAL A 221 3.25 -9.17 -4.19
N LEU A 222 4.28 -8.66 -4.89
CA LEU A 222 5.65 -9.18 -4.74
C LEU A 222 6.13 -9.06 -3.29
N ARG A 223 5.81 -7.96 -2.61
CA ARG A 223 6.17 -7.73 -1.21
C ARG A 223 5.55 -8.78 -0.28
N GLY A 224 4.27 -9.07 -0.46
CA GLY A 224 3.56 -10.13 0.26
C GLY A 224 4.15 -11.52 -0.02
N ALA A 225 4.46 -11.82 -1.29
CA ALA A 225 5.06 -13.10 -1.69
C ALA A 225 6.47 -13.32 -1.09
N LEU A 226 7.32 -12.29 -1.13
CA LEU A 226 8.66 -12.34 -0.53
C LEU A 226 8.58 -12.55 0.98
N TRP A 227 7.71 -11.80 1.67
CA TRP A 227 7.50 -11.99 3.10
C TRP A 227 6.96 -13.40 3.42
N ALA A 228 5.99 -13.89 2.65
CA ALA A 228 5.43 -15.23 2.85
C ALA A 228 6.49 -16.33 2.65
N SER A 229 7.42 -16.14 1.70
CA SER A 229 8.52 -17.09 1.46
C SER A 229 9.51 -17.22 2.60
N GLU A 230 9.64 -16.19 3.44
CA GLU A 230 10.45 -16.23 4.66
C GLU A 230 9.64 -16.68 5.89
N SER A 231 8.30 -16.65 5.80
CA SER A 231 7.37 -16.84 6.92
C SER A 231 6.75 -18.22 7.01
N PHE A 232 6.71 -18.96 5.88
CA PHE A 232 6.05 -20.25 5.78
C PHE A 232 7.01 -21.36 5.38
N GLU A 233 6.92 -22.48 6.07
CA GLU A 233 7.66 -23.70 5.73
C GLU A 233 6.73 -24.75 5.15
N LEU A 234 7.26 -25.51 4.17
CA LEU A 234 6.56 -26.65 3.61
C LEU A 234 6.60 -27.83 4.61
N ARG A 235 5.43 -28.38 4.91
CA ARG A 235 5.26 -29.59 5.71
C ARG A 235 4.68 -30.69 4.83
N VAL A 236 5.42 -31.80 4.73
CA VAL A 236 5.02 -32.99 3.99
C VAL A 236 4.76 -34.11 4.97
N GLU A 237 3.53 -34.60 5.01
CA GLU A 237 3.11 -35.65 5.92
C GLU A 237 2.55 -36.85 5.16
N LYS A 238 2.81 -38.05 5.69
CA LYS A 238 2.11 -39.26 5.26
C LYS A 238 0.93 -39.48 6.20
N VAL A 239 -0.27 -39.33 5.67
CA VAL A 239 -1.51 -39.57 6.43
C VAL A 239 -2.18 -40.83 5.92
N ARG A 240 -2.78 -41.60 6.84
CA ARG A 240 -3.67 -42.71 6.47
C ARG A 240 -5.06 -42.16 6.23
N VAL A 241 -5.56 -42.31 5.01
CA VAL A 241 -6.91 -41.92 4.62
C VAL A 241 -7.73 -43.15 4.30
N PHE A 242 -8.97 -43.16 4.79
CA PHE A 242 -9.93 -44.21 4.50
C PHE A 242 -10.27 -44.20 3.00
N ALA A 243 -10.12 -45.35 2.35
CA ALA A 243 -10.32 -45.57 0.92
C ALA A 243 -11.52 -46.50 0.63
N GLY A 244 -12.52 -46.53 1.53
CA GLY A 244 -13.71 -47.35 1.36
C GLY A 244 -13.41 -48.84 1.49
N ARG A 245 -13.91 -49.65 0.55
CA ARG A 245 -13.79 -51.12 0.56
C ARG A 245 -12.35 -51.64 0.49
N MET A 246 -11.38 -50.80 0.10
CA MET A 246 -9.95 -51.12 0.08
C MET A 246 -9.23 -50.85 1.41
N GLY A 247 -9.94 -50.45 2.47
CA GLY A 247 -9.35 -50.16 3.78
C GLY A 247 -8.71 -48.78 3.85
N TYR A 248 -7.48 -48.68 4.38
CA TYR A 248 -6.73 -47.42 4.48
C TYR A 248 -5.62 -47.37 3.45
N ARG A 249 -5.42 -46.20 2.83
CA ARG A 249 -4.26 -45.92 1.98
C ARG A 249 -3.43 -44.79 2.56
N GLU A 250 -2.12 -44.86 2.34
CA GLU A 250 -1.24 -43.73 2.62
C GLU A 250 -1.43 -42.66 1.54
N LYS A 251 -1.61 -41.41 1.97
CA LYS A 251 -1.62 -40.24 1.12
C LYS A 251 -0.56 -39.28 1.61
N ILE A 252 0.24 -38.76 0.69
CA ILE A 252 1.14 -37.64 0.98
C ILE A 252 0.29 -36.37 0.95
N VAL A 253 0.28 -35.64 2.06
CA VAL A 253 -0.33 -34.31 2.16
C VAL A 253 0.80 -33.30 2.29
N THR A 254 0.73 -32.26 1.47
CA THR A 254 1.63 -31.11 1.52
C THR A 254 0.82 -29.93 2.03
N SER A 255 1.39 -29.19 2.96
CA SER A 255 0.78 -28.01 3.59
C SER A 255 1.87 -27.00 3.93
N THR A 256 1.48 -25.78 4.23
CA THR A 256 2.36 -24.72 4.73
C THR A 256 2.10 -24.43 6.20
N VAL A 257 3.16 -24.21 6.97
CA VAL A 257 3.08 -23.85 8.40
C VAL A 257 3.75 -22.50 8.60
N TYR A 258 3.02 -21.57 9.23
CA TYR A 258 3.58 -20.29 9.63
C TYR A 258 4.61 -20.48 10.76
N ARG A 259 5.82 -19.95 10.57
CA ARG A 259 6.90 -20.02 11.56
C ARG A 259 7.16 -18.71 12.30
N GLY A 260 6.56 -17.62 11.84
CA GLY A 260 6.91 -16.30 12.32
C GLY A 260 8.22 -15.85 11.70
N ALA A 261 8.14 -14.84 10.84
CA ALA A 261 9.31 -14.14 10.34
C ALA A 261 9.25 -12.66 10.71
N SER A 262 10.37 -11.98 10.47
CA SER A 262 10.44 -10.52 10.54
C SER A 262 9.43 -9.89 9.57
N ASP A 263 8.83 -8.78 9.98
CA ASP A 263 7.96 -7.96 9.12
C ASP A 263 8.76 -7.03 8.18
N GLN A 264 10.08 -7.14 8.18
CA GLN A 264 10.99 -6.26 7.43
C GLN A 264 10.69 -6.22 5.93
N LYS A 265 10.32 -7.35 5.32
CA LYS A 265 9.93 -7.41 3.91
C LYS A 265 8.67 -6.60 3.61
N LEU A 266 7.73 -6.54 4.55
CA LEU A 266 6.50 -5.74 4.40
C LEU A 266 6.77 -4.23 4.62
N ARG A 267 7.70 -3.90 5.53
CA ARG A 267 8.11 -2.53 5.85
C ARG A 267 8.92 -1.85 4.73
N SER A 268 9.72 -2.63 4.02
CA SER A 268 10.70 -2.13 3.06
C SER A 268 10.12 -2.05 1.65
N SER A 269 10.60 -1.08 0.86
CA SER A 269 10.32 -1.06 -0.57
C SER A 269 10.98 -2.25 -1.27
N ILE A 270 10.43 -2.63 -2.42
CA ILE A 270 11.04 -3.66 -3.27
C ILE A 270 12.39 -3.17 -3.81
N THR A 271 13.36 -4.09 -3.91
CA THR A 271 14.69 -3.81 -4.48
C THR A 271 14.69 -4.05 -5.98
N GLN A 272 15.59 -3.38 -6.70
CA GLN A 272 15.76 -3.60 -8.14
C GLN A 272 16.09 -5.07 -8.47
N ASP A 273 16.90 -5.74 -7.65
CA ASP A 273 17.23 -7.16 -7.83
C ASP A 273 15.99 -8.06 -7.74
N SER A 274 15.07 -7.74 -6.82
CA SER A 274 13.80 -8.47 -6.70
C SER A 274 12.93 -8.24 -7.94
N VAL A 275 12.92 -7.03 -8.50
CA VAL A 275 12.21 -6.72 -9.74
C VAL A 275 12.84 -7.46 -10.93
N GLN A 276 14.16 -7.48 -11.06
CA GLN A 276 14.83 -8.21 -12.14
C GLN A 276 14.50 -9.71 -12.12
N LYS A 277 14.34 -10.27 -10.91
CA LYS A 277 14.07 -11.69 -10.72
C LYS A 277 12.60 -12.05 -10.83
N TYR A 278 11.70 -11.23 -10.30
CA TYR A 278 10.28 -11.56 -10.13
C TYR A 278 9.32 -10.57 -10.80
N GLY A 279 9.80 -9.42 -11.24
CA GLY A 279 9.04 -8.32 -11.81
C GLY A 279 8.61 -8.58 -13.25
N VAL A 280 7.83 -9.64 -13.48
CA VAL A 280 7.40 -10.07 -14.82
C VAL A 280 6.50 -9.06 -15.55
N TRP A 281 6.00 -8.03 -14.87
CA TRP A 281 5.28 -6.90 -15.46
C TRP A 281 6.20 -5.87 -16.16
N GLN A 282 7.51 -5.92 -15.93
CA GLN A 282 8.51 -5.01 -16.53
C GLN A 282 9.03 -5.49 -17.90
N LYS A 283 8.25 -6.30 -18.63
CA LYS A 283 8.66 -6.89 -19.92
C LYS A 283 8.36 -5.98 -21.11
#